data_AF-A0A4P8KN81-F1
#
_entry.id   AF-A0A4P8KN81-F1
#
_cell.length_a   1.000
_cell.length_b   1.000
_cell.length_c   1.000
_cell.angle_alpha   90.00
_cell.angle_beta   90.00
_cell.angle_gamma   90.00
#
_symmetry.space_group_name_H-M   'P 1'
#
loop_
_entity.id
_entity.type
_entity.pdbx_description
1 polymer ?
#
loop_
_entity_poly.entity_id
_entity_poly.type
_entity_poly.pdbx_seq_one_letter_code
_entity_poly.pdbx_strand_id
1 'polypeptide(L)' 'MGITFPSGSITVRTAADEVVILHICDLCGAVVAEADDTDLAFHKRWHRMTGSGNWIDPETGRVHSSGGTVRPDASRS' A
#
# COMPACT_ATOMS: atom_id res chain seq x y z
N MET A 1 -1.37 -20.69 5.81
CA MET A 1 -2.19 -19.75 6.60
C MET A 1 -1.94 -18.37 6.03
N GLY A 2 -2.95 -17.78 5.41
CA GLY A 2 -2.88 -16.42 4.90
C GLY A 2 -3.30 -15.42 5.99
N ILE A 3 -2.65 -14.25 6.01
CA ILE A 3 -3.07 -13.11 6.82
C ILE A 3 -4.09 -12.33 5.99
N THR A 4 -5.38 -12.52 6.29
CA THR A 4 -6.44 -11.70 5.69
C THR A 4 -6.37 -10.30 6.25
N PHE A 5 -5.96 -9.35 5.41
CA PHE A 5 -5.92 -7.95 5.77
C PHE A 5 -7.34 -7.34 5.75
N PRO A 6 -7.81 -6.74 6.86
CA PRO A 6 -9.13 -6.13 6.89
C PRO A 6 -9.22 -4.93 5.95
N SER A 7 -10.37 -4.76 5.28
CA SER A 7 -10.65 -3.55 4.52
C SER A 7 -10.99 -2.39 5.46
N GLY A 8 -10.38 -1.23 5.23
CA GLY A 8 -10.59 -0.01 6.02
C GLY A 8 -9.45 0.28 7.01
N SER A 9 -9.76 1.09 8.02
CA SER A 9 -8.81 1.50 9.05
C SER A 9 -8.87 0.59 10.28
N ILE A 10 -7.72 0.29 10.88
CA ILE A 10 -7.59 -0.39 12.17
C ILE A 10 -7.24 0.67 13.21
N THR A 11 -7.97 0.69 14.32
CA THR A 11 -7.64 1.56 15.45
C THR A 11 -6.91 0.75 16.52
N VAL A 12 -5.72 1.22 16.92
CA VAL A 12 -4.93 0.63 18.00
C VAL A 12 -4.87 1.61 19.16
N ARG A 13 -5.24 1.15 20.36
CA ARG A 13 -5.12 1.95 21.59
C ARG A 13 -3.87 1.53 22.35
N THR A 14 -2.97 2.47 22.62
CA THR A 14 -1.73 2.20 23.34
C THR A 14 -2.02 2.03 24.84
N ALA A 15 -1.05 1.49 25.59
CA ALA A 15 -1.15 1.40 27.04
C ALA A 15 -1.22 2.78 27.73
N ALA A 16 -0.81 3.84 27.03
CA ALA A 16 -0.90 5.23 27.48
C ALA A 16 -2.25 5.89 27.10
N ASP A 17 -3.23 5.10 26.60
CA ASP A 17 -4.55 5.56 26.13
C ASP A 17 -4.51 6.46 24.88
N GLU A 18 -3.41 6.44 24.14
CA GLU A 18 -3.29 7.11 22.85
C GLU A 18 -3.95 6.26 21.75
N VAL A 19 -4.53 6.91 20.75
CA VAL A 19 -5.18 6.25 19.63
C VAL A 19 -4.35 6.42 18.37
N VAL A 20 -3.92 5.30 17.79
CA VAL A 20 -3.23 5.26 16.49
C VAL A 20 -4.17 4.67 15.45
N ILE A 21 -4.33 5.37 14.33
CA ILE A 21 -5.10 4.88 13.18
C ILE A 21 -4.12 4.27 12.19
N LEU A 22 -4.38 3.04 11.78
CA LEU A 22 -3.61 2.31 10.78
C LEU A 22 -4.47 2.08 9.55
N HIS A 23 -3.91 2.34 8.37
CA HIS A 23 -4.53 2.07 7.08
C HIS A 23 -3.71 1.05 6.31
N ILE A 24 -4.35 0.32 5.40
CA ILE A 24 -3.65 -0.59 4.49
C ILE A 24 -3.54 0.07 3.13
N CYS A 25 -2.32 0.17 2.61
CA CYS A 25 -2.08 0.66 1.26
C CYS A 25 -2.44 -0.42 0.24
N ASP A 26 -3.52 -0.20 -0.50
CA ASP A 26 -3.95 -1.03 -1.64
C ASP A 26 -2.93 -1.11 -2.80
N LEU A 27 -1.97 -0.18 -2.85
CA LEU A 27 -0.92 -0.15 -3.87
C LEU A 27 0.34 -0.95 -3.53
N CYS A 28 0.59 -1.31 -2.27
CA CYS A 28 1.82 -2.03 -1.89
C CYS A 28 1.62 -3.09 -0.79
N GLY A 29 0.42 -3.16 -0.20
CA GLY A 29 0.10 -4.06 0.91
C GLY A 29 0.63 -3.60 2.28
N ALA A 30 1.35 -2.48 2.36
CA ALA A 30 1.91 -2.00 3.62
C ALA A 30 0.85 -1.39 4.55
N VAL A 31 1.03 -1.58 5.86
CA VAL A 31 0.29 -0.87 6.90
C VAL A 31 0.93 0.50 7.12
N VAL A 32 0.13 1.56 7.02
CA VAL A 32 0.53 2.96 7.15
C VAL A 32 -0.17 3.55 8.38
N ALA A 33 0.60 4.05 9.34
CA ALA A 33 0.04 4.78 10.47
C ALA A 33 -0.29 6.23 10.06
N GLU A 34 -1.41 6.75 10.54
CA GLU A 34 -1.64 8.20 10.55
C GLU A 34 -0.79 8.85 11.64
N ALA A 35 -0.04 9.87 11.23
CA ALA A 35 0.73 10.76 12.09
C ALA A 35 0.78 12.16 11.45
N ASP A 36 1.24 13.15 12.21
CA ASP A 36 1.15 14.57 11.82
C ASP A 36 1.71 14.88 10.42
N ASP A 37 2.82 14.24 10.02
CA ASP A 37 3.49 14.46 8.74
C ASP A 37 3.33 13.30 7.72
N THR A 38 2.61 12.24 8.08
CA THR A 38 2.46 11.06 7.21
C THR A 38 1.09 10.43 7.36
N ASP A 39 0.46 10.19 6.22
CA ASP A 39 -0.84 9.52 6.13
C ASP A 39 -0.89 8.62 4.89
N LEU A 40 -2.01 7.90 4.74
CA LEU A 40 -2.24 7.06 3.57
C LEU A 40 -2.16 7.87 2.25
N ALA A 41 -2.63 9.12 2.25
CA ALA A 41 -2.65 9.96 1.06
C ALA A 41 -1.22 10.34 0.62
N PHE A 42 -0.36 10.71 1.56
CA PHE A 42 1.07 10.97 1.39
C PHE A 42 1.77 9.73 0.88
N HIS A 43 1.53 8.57 1.49
CA HIS A 43 2.12 7.30 1.06
C HIS A 43 1.73 6.95 -0.39
N LYS A 44 0.45 7.13 -0.76
CA LYS A 44 -0.02 6.95 -2.15
C LYS A 44 0.61 7.96 -3.12
N ARG A 45 0.82 9.22 -2.70
CA ARG A 45 1.55 10.23 -3.50
C ARG A 45 3.00 9.82 -3.71
N TRP A 46 3.68 9.30 -2.69
CA TRP A 46 5.06 8.81 -2.80
C TRP A 46 5.19 7.68 -3.83
N HIS A 47 4.26 6.71 -3.83
CA HIS A 47 4.22 5.67 -4.87
C HIS A 47 4.06 6.24 -6.27
N ARG A 48 3.18 7.23 -6.46
CA ARG A 48 3.00 7.87 -7.78
C ARG A 48 4.27 8.58 -8.25
N MET A 49 5.01 9.22 -7.33
CA MET A 49 6.25 9.92 -7.67
C MET A 49 7.41 8.97 -7.98
N THR A 50 7.47 7.82 -7.31
CA THR A 50 8.63 6.90 -7.36
C THR A 50 8.40 5.64 -8.20
N GLY A 51 7.16 5.35 -8.57
CA GLY A 51 6.78 4.11 -9.27
C GLY A 51 6.84 2.86 -8.40
N SER A 52 6.98 3.00 -7.08
CA SER A 52 7.15 1.88 -6.13
C SER A 52 5.85 1.16 -5.74
N GLY A 53 4.72 1.53 -6.34
CA GLY A 53 3.40 0.94 -6.03
C GLY A 53 3.15 -0.40 -6.72
N ASN A 54 4.20 -1.21 -6.94
CA ASN A 54 4.08 -2.54 -7.52
C ASN A 54 4.40 -3.56 -6.43
N TRP A 55 3.51 -4.52 -6.18
CA TRP A 55 3.71 -5.58 -5.19
C TRP A 55 3.02 -6.88 -5.59
N ILE A 56 3.38 -7.97 -4.91
CA ILE A 56 2.80 -9.30 -5.10
C ILE A 56 2.04 -9.67 -3.83
N ASP A 57 0.76 -9.98 -3.98
CA ASP A 57 -0.06 -10.52 -2.91
C ASP A 57 0.49 -11.90 -2.47
N PRO A 58 0.96 -12.07 -1.22
CA PRO A 58 1.53 -13.33 -0.77
C PRO A 58 0.49 -14.45 -0.59
N GLU A 59 -0.79 -14.13 -0.47
CA GLU A 59 -1.87 -15.13 -0.38
C GLU A 59 -2.31 -15.63 -1.75
N THR A 60 -2.48 -14.70 -2.70
CA THR A 60 -3.07 -15.00 -4.02
C THR A 60 -2.03 -15.08 -5.14
N GLY A 61 -0.79 -14.63 -4.91
CA GLY A 61 0.24 -14.48 -5.92
C GLY A 61 -0.05 -13.37 -6.94
N ARG A 62 -1.12 -12.59 -6.74
CA ARG A 62 -1.55 -11.56 -7.68
C ARG A 62 -0.56 -10.41 -7.72
N VAL A 63 -0.11 -10.05 -8.92
CA VAL A 63 0.66 -8.82 -9.13
C VAL A 63 -0.30 -7.63 -9.14
N HIS A 64 -0.08 -6.71 -8.21
CA HIS A 64 -0.71 -5.40 -8.19
C HIS A 64 0.30 -4.42 -8.75
N SER A 65 0.01 -3.86 -9.93
CA SER A 65 0.82 -2.81 -10.51
C SER A 65 0.06 -1.49 -10.47
N SER A 66 0.77 -0.43 -10.07
CA SER A 66 0.27 0.94 -10.09
C SER A 66 0.24 1.50 -11.52
N GLY A 67 -0.49 0.83 -12.42
CA GLY A 67 -0.93 1.40 -13.69
C GLY A 67 0.15 2.12 -14.52
N GLY A 68 1.39 1.63 -14.52
CA GLY A 68 2.26 1.84 -15.67
C GLY A 68 1.74 0.92 -16.75
N THR A 69 1.06 1.44 -17.76
CA THR A 69 0.91 0.71 -19.03
C THR A 69 2.31 0.25 -19.43
N VAL A 70 2.61 -1.03 -19.23
CA VAL A 70 3.58 -1.71 -20.07
C VAL A 70 3.00 -1.54 -21.47
N ARG A 71 3.55 -0.61 -22.26
CA ARG A 71 3.35 -0.69 -23.71
C ARG A 71 3.88 -2.07 -24.10
N PRO A 72 3.05 -2.98 -24.63
CA PRO A 72 3.60 -4.16 -25.25
C PRO A 72 4.36 -3.67 -26.48
N ASP A 73 5.66 -3.90 -26.46
CA ASP A 73 6.57 -3.96 -27.61
C ASP A 73 6.80 -2.66 -28.41
N ALA A 74 8.03 -2.17 -28.39
CA ALA A 74 8.64 -1.53 -29.55
C ALA A 74 9.80 -2.45 -29.92
N SER A 75 9.53 -3.28 -30.93
CA SER A 75 10.34 -4.37 -31.38
C SER A 75 11.74 -3.89 -31.78
N ARG A 76 12.70 -4.82 -31.62
CA ARG A 76 14.02 -4.79 -32.28
C ARG A 76 13.92 -4.22 -33.69
N SER A 77 14.79 -3.25 -33.98
CA SER A 77 15.28 -2.93 -35.32
C SER A 77 16.79 -3.00 -35.29
#